data_AF-Q8L1J1-F1
#
_entry.id   AF-Q8L1J1-F1
#
_cell.length_a   1.000
_cell.length_b   1.000
_cell.length_c   1.000
_cell.angle_alpha   90.00
_cell.angle_beta   90.00
_cell.angle_gamma   90.00
#
_symmetry.space_group_name_H-M   'P 1'
#
loop_
_entity.id
_entity.type
_entity.pdbx_description
1 polymer ?
#
loop_
_entity_poly.entity_id
_entity_poly.type
_entity_poly.pdbx_seq_one_letter_code
_entity_poly.pdbx_strand_id
1 'polypeptide(L)'
;NTDAKPILDFSTLPGRFPFIMIYNQNETERVLRQHLDATFNFRPEWGTQLLTLKQGESGIEVGLRLADGSKETIRPRWVIGADGVRSRVRECMGIAYDGEDYEENVLQMMDVGISDFAAGDDWIHYFIGQDKFVLVTKLPGTNYRVLISDMGKADKDSLGETHEAFQEYVSAFDDVAALDEPRWATKWRVWKRMTSSYQSGSVFLAGD
;
A
#
# COMPACT_ATOMS: atom_id res chain seq x y z
N ASN A 1 9.66 7.21 38.66
CA ASN A 1 8.98 8.12 37.72
C ASN A 1 8.97 7.42 36.38
N THR A 2 7.97 6.57 36.17
CA THR A 2 7.92 5.47 35.18
C THR A 2 7.03 5.80 33.98
N ASP A 3 6.72 7.09 33.77
CA ASP A 3 5.75 7.55 32.77
C ASP A 3 6.37 7.97 31.43
N ALA A 4 7.65 7.66 31.20
CA ALA A 4 8.27 7.92 29.89
C ALA A 4 7.81 6.86 28.89
N LYS A 5 6.88 7.23 28.00
CA LYS A 5 6.56 6.43 26.80
C LYS A 5 7.86 6.24 26.00
N PRO A 6 8.17 5.02 25.51
CA PRO A 6 9.33 4.82 24.66
C PRO A 6 9.18 5.63 23.37
N ILE A 7 10.20 6.42 23.02
CA ILE A 7 10.25 7.26 21.82
C ILE A 7 11.38 6.77 20.93
N LEU A 8 11.11 6.66 19.62
CA LEU A 8 12.12 6.43 18.60
C LEU A 8 12.40 7.75 17.86
N ASP A 9 13.48 8.42 18.25
CA ASP A 9 13.94 9.64 17.59
C ASP A 9 14.92 9.33 16.45
N PHE A 10 14.41 9.38 15.22
CA PHE A 10 15.19 9.11 14.01
C PHE A 10 16.31 10.13 13.78
N SER A 11 16.22 11.35 14.34
CA SER A 11 17.22 12.42 14.11
C SER A 11 18.60 12.07 14.66
N THR A 12 18.65 11.11 15.60
CA THR A 12 19.88 10.60 16.21
C THR A 12 20.60 9.55 15.35
N LEU A 13 19.95 9.03 14.31
CA LEU A 13 20.52 7.98 13.46
C LEU A 13 21.58 8.54 12.50
N PRO A 14 22.66 7.78 12.25
CA PRO A 14 23.65 8.18 11.24
C PRO A 14 23.04 8.08 9.84
N GLY A 15 23.04 9.18 9.08
CA GLY A 15 22.59 9.16 7.70
C GLY A 15 22.31 10.55 7.14
N ARG A 16 22.21 10.65 5.80
CA ARG A 16 21.86 11.91 5.12
C ARG A 16 20.41 12.35 5.34
N PHE A 17 19.53 11.38 5.61
CA PHE A 17 18.09 11.61 5.79
C PHE A 17 17.60 10.89 7.07
N PRO A 18 17.94 11.39 8.26
CA PRO A 18 17.62 10.74 9.54
C PRO A 18 16.17 11.07 9.98
N PHE A 19 15.20 10.76 9.11
CA PHE A 19 13.78 11.04 9.36
C PHE A 19 12.89 10.05 8.61
N ILE A 20 11.64 9.92 9.06
CA ILE A 20 10.57 9.28 8.30
C ILE A 20 9.77 10.36 7.60
N MET A 21 9.48 10.16 6.31
CA MET A 21 8.59 11.03 5.55
C MET A 21 7.20 10.40 5.49
N ILE A 22 6.20 11.10 6.05
CA ILE A 22 4.80 10.75 5.85
C ILE A 22 4.26 11.55 4.68
N TYR A 23 3.94 10.84 3.60
CA TYR A 23 3.45 11.46 2.37
C TYR A 23 2.42 10.56 1.71
N ASN A 24 1.42 11.18 1.07
CA ASN A 24 0.36 10.41 0.45
C ASN A 24 0.88 9.73 -0.82
N GLN A 25 0.58 8.44 -0.99
CA GLN A 25 1.04 7.66 -2.13
C GLN A 25 0.60 8.28 -3.47
N ASN A 26 -0.63 8.79 -3.55
CA ASN A 26 -1.13 9.46 -4.75
C ASN A 26 -0.27 10.68 -5.15
N GLU A 27 0.24 11.42 -4.16
CA GLU A 27 1.14 12.55 -4.38
C GLU A 27 2.54 12.09 -4.82
N THR A 28 3.08 11.04 -4.19
CA THR A 28 4.34 10.40 -4.65
C THR A 28 4.23 9.98 -6.11
N GLU A 29 3.18 9.25 -6.48
CA GLU A 29 2.98 8.82 -7.86
C GLU A 29 2.76 10.01 -8.81
N ARG A 30 2.05 11.06 -8.37
CA ARG A 30 1.87 12.28 -9.17
C ARG A 30 3.22 12.92 -9.49
N VAL A 31 4.09 13.07 -8.50
CA VAL A 31 5.43 13.64 -8.68
C VAL A 31 6.27 12.76 -9.61
N LEU A 32 6.23 11.43 -9.45
CA LEU A 32 6.93 10.50 -10.34
C LEU A 32 6.44 10.62 -11.79
N ARG A 33 5.13 10.67 -12.01
CA ARG A 33 4.53 10.87 -13.36
C ARG A 33 4.92 12.21 -13.96
N GLN A 34 4.92 13.29 -13.18
CA GLN A 34 5.36 14.60 -13.63
C GLN A 34 6.85 14.60 -14.02
N HIS A 35 7.69 13.92 -13.24
CA HIS A 35 9.11 13.77 -13.54
C HIS A 35 9.34 12.97 -14.82
N LEU A 36 8.58 11.89 -15.04
CA LEU A 36 8.65 11.10 -16.27
C LEU A 36 8.31 11.94 -17.52
N ASP A 37 7.22 12.70 -17.45
CA ASP A 37 6.81 13.58 -18.56
C ASP A 37 7.87 14.67 -18.81
N ALA A 38 8.29 15.38 -17.75
CA ALA A 38 9.23 16.49 -17.88
C ALA A 38 10.63 16.06 -18.35
N THR A 39 11.09 14.86 -17.97
CA THR A 39 12.47 14.40 -18.23
C THR A 39 12.57 13.55 -19.48
N PHE A 40 11.55 12.72 -19.75
CA PHE A 40 11.60 11.73 -20.83
C PHE A 40 10.51 11.93 -21.89
N ASN A 41 9.66 12.96 -21.75
CA ASN A 41 8.48 13.16 -22.59
C ASN A 41 7.62 11.88 -22.68
N PHE A 42 7.53 11.17 -21.56
CA PHE A 42 6.84 9.90 -21.45
C PHE A 42 5.59 10.05 -20.59
N ARG A 43 4.46 9.57 -21.11
CA ARG A 43 3.17 9.56 -20.43
C ARG A 43 2.58 8.15 -20.45
N PRO A 44 2.10 7.63 -19.32
CA PRO A 44 1.38 6.36 -19.30
C PRO A 44 0.13 6.43 -20.18
N GLU A 45 -0.12 5.35 -20.92
CA GLU A 45 -1.35 5.15 -21.68
C GLU A 45 -2.42 4.56 -20.76
N TRP A 46 -3.24 5.44 -20.17
CA TRP A 46 -4.31 5.02 -19.28
C TRP A 46 -5.45 4.31 -20.03
N GLY A 47 -6.10 3.37 -19.37
CA GLY A 47 -7.16 2.56 -19.98
C GLY A 47 -6.64 1.47 -20.91
N THR A 48 -5.33 1.30 -21.03
CA THR A 48 -4.70 0.23 -21.81
C THR A 48 -4.44 -0.99 -20.92
N GLN A 49 -5.02 -2.14 -21.28
CA GLN A 49 -4.96 -3.39 -20.51
C GLN A 49 -4.14 -4.45 -21.24
N LEU A 50 -3.21 -5.10 -20.53
CA LEU A 50 -2.54 -6.31 -20.99
C LEU A 50 -3.51 -7.50 -21.05
N LEU A 51 -3.69 -8.10 -22.23
CA LEU A 51 -4.51 -9.29 -22.42
C LEU A 51 -3.65 -10.57 -22.45
N THR A 52 -2.61 -10.54 -23.29
CA THR A 52 -1.75 -11.68 -23.56
C THR A 52 -0.30 -11.25 -23.65
N LEU A 53 0.60 -12.06 -23.13
CA LEU A 53 2.04 -11.91 -23.28
C LEU A 53 2.61 -13.27 -23.67
N LYS A 54 3.32 -13.33 -24.80
CA LYS A 54 4.01 -14.53 -25.27
C LYS A 54 5.46 -14.18 -25.57
N GLN A 55 6.36 -15.09 -25.21
CA GLN A 55 7.77 -15.01 -25.53
C GLN A 55 8.17 -16.31 -26.24
N GLY A 56 8.89 -16.20 -27.36
CA GLY A 56 9.39 -17.33 -28.12
C GLY A 56 10.60 -16.95 -28.97
N GLU A 57 11.00 -17.82 -29.90
CA GLU A 57 12.18 -17.62 -30.76
C GLU A 57 12.09 -16.34 -31.60
N SER A 58 10.88 -15.93 -31.97
CA SER A 58 10.60 -14.71 -32.75
C SER A 58 10.51 -13.43 -31.90
N GLY A 59 10.78 -13.51 -30.59
CA GLY A 59 10.73 -12.38 -29.66
C GLY A 59 9.48 -12.36 -28.80
N ILE A 60 9.16 -11.17 -28.27
CA ILE A 60 7.98 -10.94 -27.42
C ILE A 60 6.81 -10.45 -28.29
N GLU A 61 5.63 -11.00 -28.04
CA GLU A 61 4.36 -10.52 -28.57
C GLU A 61 3.42 -10.17 -27.41
N VAL A 62 2.91 -8.94 -27.41
CA VAL A 62 2.00 -8.41 -26.39
C VAL A 62 0.69 -8.03 -27.04
N GLY A 63 -0.41 -8.58 -26.54
CA GLY A 63 -1.77 -8.21 -26.92
C GLY A 63 -2.36 -7.27 -25.89
N LEU A 64 -2.85 -6.12 -26.35
CA LEU A 64 -3.42 -5.05 -25.55
C LEU A 64 -4.90 -4.83 -25.90
N ARG A 65 -5.66 -4.34 -24.93
CA ARG A 65 -6.93 -3.65 -25.16
C ARG A 65 -6.72 -2.18 -24.87
N LEU A 66 -7.00 -1.32 -25.83
CA LEU A 66 -6.85 0.12 -25.67
C LEU A 66 -8.08 0.72 -24.98
N ALA A 67 -7.98 1.99 -24.60
CA ALA A 67 -9.04 2.70 -23.89
C ALA A 67 -10.36 2.79 -24.69
N ASP A 68 -10.30 2.76 -26.02
CA ASP A 68 -11.48 2.74 -26.90
C ASP A 68 -12.08 1.33 -27.10
N GLY A 69 -11.51 0.32 -26.43
CA GLY A 69 -11.91 -1.08 -26.53
C GLY A 69 -11.32 -1.85 -27.71
N SER A 70 -10.61 -1.17 -28.62
CA SER A 70 -9.89 -1.83 -29.71
C SER A 70 -8.76 -2.72 -29.18
N LYS A 71 -8.31 -3.66 -30.01
CA LYS A 71 -7.21 -4.57 -29.68
C LYS A 71 -5.99 -4.25 -30.53
N GLU A 72 -4.84 -4.26 -29.90
CA GLU A 72 -3.55 -4.01 -30.54
C GLU A 72 -2.58 -5.14 -30.21
N THR A 73 -1.66 -5.45 -31.14
CA THR A 73 -0.53 -6.34 -30.88
C THR A 73 0.78 -5.59 -31.12
N ILE A 74 1.63 -5.53 -30.10
CA ILE A 74 2.96 -4.92 -30.18
C ILE A 74 4.07 -5.96 -29.94
N ARG A 75 5.29 -5.66 -30.42
CA ARG A 75 6.47 -6.54 -30.31
C ARG A 75 7.64 -5.81 -29.65
N PRO A 76 7.60 -5.61 -28.32
CA PRO A 76 8.65 -4.90 -27.61
C PRO A 76 9.90 -5.78 -27.48
N ARG A 77 11.05 -5.14 -27.23
CA ARG A 77 12.29 -5.86 -26.89
C ARG A 77 12.31 -6.38 -25.46
N TRP A 78 11.60 -5.69 -24.56
CA TRP A 78 11.55 -5.99 -23.13
C TRP A 78 10.17 -5.69 -22.58
N VAL A 79 9.75 -6.43 -21.56
CA VAL A 79 8.53 -6.15 -20.78
C VAL A 79 8.89 -6.14 -19.30
N ILE A 80 8.39 -5.15 -18.57
CA ILE A 80 8.53 -5.05 -17.11
C ILE A 80 7.12 -5.06 -16.53
N GLY A 81 6.78 -6.10 -15.77
CA GLY A 81 5.55 -6.18 -14.99
C GLY A 81 5.70 -5.40 -13.70
N ALA A 82 5.09 -4.22 -13.67
CA ALA A 82 4.89 -3.39 -12.47
C ALA A 82 3.39 -3.20 -12.21
N ASP A 83 2.63 -4.30 -12.36
CA ASP A 83 1.17 -4.36 -12.43
C ASP A 83 0.51 -4.90 -11.15
N GLY A 84 1.25 -4.87 -10.03
CA GLY A 84 0.74 -5.08 -8.69
C GLY A 84 0.59 -6.56 -8.27
N VAL A 85 0.06 -6.77 -7.07
CA VAL A 85 -0.10 -8.11 -6.43
C VAL A 85 -0.79 -9.17 -7.30
N ARG A 86 -1.67 -8.75 -8.23
CA ARG A 86 -2.37 -9.60 -9.22
C ARG A 86 -1.75 -9.49 -10.62
N SER A 87 -0.42 -9.43 -10.68
CA SER A 87 0.34 -9.25 -11.91
C SER A 87 -0.09 -10.21 -13.02
N ARG A 88 -0.62 -9.64 -14.10
CA ARG A 88 -0.96 -10.35 -15.33
C ARG A 88 0.30 -10.76 -16.09
N VAL A 89 1.37 -9.98 -16.02
CA VAL A 89 2.67 -10.33 -16.58
C VAL A 89 3.20 -11.62 -15.95
N ARG A 90 3.20 -11.71 -14.61
CA ARG A 90 3.61 -12.91 -13.87
C ARG A 90 2.78 -14.13 -14.26
N GLU A 91 1.46 -13.97 -14.32
CA GLU A 91 0.53 -15.04 -14.74
C GLU A 91 0.83 -15.54 -16.15
N CYS A 92 1.00 -14.63 -17.13
CA CYS A 92 1.31 -15.01 -18.51
C CYS A 92 2.64 -15.75 -18.64
N MET A 93 3.61 -15.47 -17.76
CA MET A 93 4.90 -16.15 -17.71
C MET A 93 4.88 -17.45 -16.91
N GLY A 94 3.77 -17.79 -16.26
CA GLY A 94 3.66 -18.99 -15.44
C GLY A 94 4.64 -19.00 -14.27
N ILE A 95 5.07 -17.82 -13.79
CA ILE A 95 6.02 -17.73 -12.67
C ILE A 95 5.25 -17.97 -11.38
N ALA A 96 5.76 -18.91 -10.57
CA ALA A 96 5.15 -19.25 -9.29
C ALA A 96 5.12 -18.04 -8.35
N TYR A 97 4.10 -18.02 -7.50
CA TYR A 97 3.81 -16.95 -6.56
C TYR A 97 3.45 -17.58 -5.22
N ASP A 98 4.50 -18.01 -4.53
CA ASP A 98 4.40 -18.86 -3.35
C ASP A 98 4.54 -18.02 -2.08
N GLY A 99 3.94 -18.49 -1.00
CA GLY A 99 4.02 -17.83 0.29
C GLY A 99 3.00 -18.30 1.30
N GLU A 100 2.89 -17.55 2.38
CA GLU A 100 2.08 -17.88 3.55
C GLU A 100 0.94 -16.86 3.68
N ASP A 101 -0.27 -17.37 3.87
CA ASP A 101 -1.41 -16.58 4.30
C ASP A 101 -1.43 -16.54 5.83
N TYR A 102 -1.47 -15.35 6.41
CA TYR A 102 -1.66 -15.18 7.84
C TYR A 102 -3.16 -15.03 8.09
N GLU A 103 -3.92 -16.14 7.98
CA GLU A 103 -5.39 -16.15 8.04
C GLU A 103 -5.98 -15.58 9.35
N GLU A 104 -5.16 -15.46 10.38
CA GLU A 104 -5.53 -14.92 11.69
C GLU A 104 -5.39 -13.40 11.76
N ASN A 105 -4.64 -12.78 10.84
CA ASN A 105 -4.31 -11.37 10.90
C ASN A 105 -5.10 -10.56 9.88
N VAL A 106 -5.80 -9.55 10.37
CA VAL A 106 -6.53 -8.60 9.52
C VAL A 106 -6.01 -7.19 9.78
N LEU A 107 -5.65 -6.52 8.69
CA LEU A 107 -5.32 -5.10 8.70
C LEU A 107 -6.53 -4.29 8.27
N GLN A 108 -6.74 -3.20 8.99
CA GLN A 108 -7.79 -2.23 8.75
C GLN A 108 -7.14 -0.86 8.74
N MET A 109 -7.58 0.01 7.85
CA MET A 109 -7.01 1.34 7.74
C MET A 109 -8.09 2.34 7.37
N MET A 110 -8.00 3.51 7.98
CA MET A 110 -8.90 4.63 7.77
C MET A 110 -8.11 5.93 7.75
N ASP A 111 -8.42 6.81 6.79
CA ASP A 111 -7.96 8.20 6.86
C ASP A 111 -9.13 9.07 7.32
N VAL A 112 -8.96 9.77 8.44
CA VAL A 112 -10.03 10.44 9.18
C VAL A 112 -9.53 11.69 9.91
N GLY A 113 -10.38 12.68 10.13
CA GLY A 113 -10.06 13.78 11.04
C GLY A 113 -10.06 13.28 12.49
N ILE A 114 -9.18 13.83 13.34
CA ILE A 114 -9.19 13.54 14.78
C ILE A 114 -9.16 14.86 15.53
N SER A 115 -10.19 15.10 16.32
CA SER A 115 -10.31 16.21 17.25
C SER A 115 -9.80 15.80 18.63
N ASP A 116 -9.23 16.77 19.37
CA ASP A 116 -8.77 16.60 20.75
C ASP A 116 -7.75 15.46 20.99
N PHE A 117 -6.95 15.13 19.97
CA PHE A 117 -5.93 14.08 20.07
C PHE A 117 -4.78 14.52 21.00
N ALA A 118 -4.81 14.04 22.24
CA ALA A 118 -3.91 14.47 23.31
C ALA A 118 -2.45 14.05 23.07
N ALA A 119 -2.24 13.01 22.27
CA ALA A 119 -0.90 12.54 21.90
C ALA A 119 -0.16 13.49 20.93
N GLY A 120 -0.85 14.44 20.30
CA GLY A 120 -0.28 15.39 19.34
C GLY A 120 0.01 14.78 17.96
N ASP A 121 0.47 15.60 17.01
CA ASP A 121 0.65 15.22 15.59
C ASP A 121 2.11 15.22 15.12
N ASP A 122 3.06 15.51 16.00
CA ASP A 122 4.51 15.52 15.71
C ASP A 122 5.15 14.12 15.64
N TRP A 123 4.40 13.06 15.99
CA TRP A 123 4.89 11.68 16.08
C TRP A 123 3.97 10.70 15.37
N ILE A 124 4.56 9.56 14.98
CA ILE A 124 3.81 8.35 14.65
C ILE A 124 3.54 7.63 15.98
N HIS A 125 2.27 7.49 16.33
CA HIS A 125 1.87 6.84 17.57
C HIS A 125 1.61 5.37 17.33
N TYR A 126 2.26 4.54 18.13
CA TYR A 126 2.06 3.10 18.15
C TYR A 126 1.46 2.70 19.49
N PHE A 127 0.31 2.06 19.45
CA PHE A 127 -0.36 1.52 20.60
C PHE A 127 -0.39 0.00 20.49
N ILE A 128 0.37 -0.67 21.36
CA ILE A 128 0.61 -2.11 21.28
C ILE A 128 -0.09 -2.78 22.48
N GLY A 129 -1.16 -3.52 22.18
CA GLY A 129 -1.85 -4.40 23.12
C GLY A 129 -1.42 -5.86 22.96
N GLN A 130 -2.08 -6.76 23.68
CA GLN A 130 -1.81 -8.21 23.59
C GLN A 130 -2.33 -8.84 22.29
N ASP A 131 -3.46 -8.34 21.79
CA ASP A 131 -4.18 -8.87 20.62
C ASP A 131 -4.38 -7.84 19.51
N LYS A 132 -4.00 -6.58 19.75
CA LYS A 132 -4.19 -5.48 18.82
C LYS A 132 -2.97 -4.58 18.75
N PHE A 133 -2.74 -4.07 17.55
CA PHE A 133 -1.77 -3.03 17.27
C PHE A 133 -2.49 -1.90 16.55
N VAL A 134 -2.36 -0.67 17.06
CA VAL A 134 -2.93 0.54 16.45
C VAL A 134 -1.81 1.51 16.12
N LEU A 135 -1.80 2.02 14.91
CA LEU A 135 -0.94 3.10 14.44
C LEU A 135 -1.82 4.31 14.17
N VAL A 136 -1.47 5.47 14.74
CA VAL A 136 -2.06 6.76 14.41
C VAL A 136 -0.96 7.70 13.96
N THR A 137 -1.05 8.21 12.74
CA THR A 137 -0.09 9.20 12.22
C THR A 137 -0.81 10.33 11.50
N LYS A 138 -0.31 11.55 11.67
CA LYS A 138 -0.77 12.69 10.89
C LYS A 138 -0.39 12.51 9.42
N LEU A 139 -1.33 12.75 8.51
CA LEU A 139 -1.07 12.85 7.08
C LEU A 139 -0.95 14.34 6.68
N PRO A 140 -0.34 14.66 5.53
CA PRO A 140 -0.41 16.00 4.97
C PRO A 140 -1.87 16.49 4.87
N GLY A 141 -2.16 17.66 5.44
CA GLY A 141 -3.51 18.23 5.52
C GLY A 141 -4.17 18.02 6.88
N THR A 142 -5.46 17.74 6.90
CA THR A 142 -6.26 17.67 8.14
C THR A 142 -6.38 16.25 8.71
N ASN A 143 -6.20 15.22 7.88
CA ASN A 143 -6.49 13.85 8.29
C ASN A 143 -5.32 13.18 9.01
N TYR A 144 -5.65 12.16 9.78
CA TYR A 144 -4.76 11.15 10.32
C TYR A 144 -5.04 9.83 9.62
N ARG A 145 -4.04 8.97 9.59
CA ARG A 145 -4.19 7.56 9.25
C ARG A 145 -4.24 6.76 10.54
N VAL A 146 -5.34 6.04 10.72
CA VAL A 146 -5.50 5.03 11.77
C VAL A 146 -5.38 3.67 11.10
N LEU A 147 -4.38 2.88 11.48
CA LEU A 147 -4.19 1.51 11.02
C LEU A 147 -4.29 0.57 12.20
N ILE A 148 -5.03 -0.52 12.04
CA ILE A 148 -5.31 -1.49 13.09
C ILE A 148 -4.94 -2.87 12.57
N SER A 149 -4.06 -3.55 13.29
CA SER A 149 -3.83 -4.97 13.13
C SER A 149 -4.53 -5.71 14.25
N ASP A 150 -5.56 -6.48 13.89
CA ASP A 150 -6.23 -7.40 14.81
C ASP A 150 -5.62 -8.79 14.62
N MET A 151 -5.10 -9.35 15.73
CA MET A 151 -4.34 -10.60 15.75
C MET A 151 -5.16 -11.77 16.33
N GLY A 152 -6.51 -11.69 16.38
CA GLY A 152 -7.30 -12.87 16.78
C GLY A 152 -8.80 -12.70 17.08
N LYS A 153 -9.39 -11.50 16.97
CA LYS A 153 -10.80 -11.24 17.35
C LYS A 153 -11.66 -10.55 16.31
N ALA A 154 -11.10 -9.99 15.25
CA ALA A 154 -11.89 -9.32 14.22
C ALA A 154 -12.82 -10.33 13.49
N ASP A 155 -14.08 -9.94 13.29
CA ASP A 155 -14.96 -10.64 12.36
C ASP A 155 -14.31 -10.57 10.95
N LYS A 156 -13.92 -11.74 10.44
CA LYS A 156 -13.12 -11.89 9.23
C LYS A 156 -13.94 -11.77 7.95
N ASP A 157 -15.27 -11.81 8.08
CA ASP A 157 -16.22 -11.79 6.97
C ASP A 157 -16.99 -10.45 6.90
N SER A 158 -16.95 -9.64 7.97
CA SER A 158 -17.41 -8.25 7.91
C SER A 158 -16.31 -7.38 7.29
N LEU A 159 -16.51 -6.93 6.04
CA LEU A 159 -15.55 -6.08 5.33
C LEU A 159 -15.51 -4.63 5.83
N GLY A 160 -16.37 -4.25 6.77
CA GLY A 160 -16.37 -2.95 7.41
C GLY A 160 -16.46 -3.11 8.91
N GLU A 161 -15.36 -2.89 9.62
CA GLU A 161 -15.53 -2.33 10.94
C GLU A 161 -15.94 -0.88 10.74
N THR A 162 -17.02 -0.51 11.41
CA THR A 162 -17.64 0.79 11.23
C THR A 162 -16.78 1.87 11.89
N HIS A 163 -17.06 3.13 11.58
CA HIS A 163 -16.39 4.27 12.22
C HIS A 163 -16.36 4.15 13.76
N GLU A 164 -17.42 3.58 14.35
CA GLU A 164 -17.56 3.34 15.78
C GLU A 164 -16.50 2.37 16.32
N ALA A 165 -16.15 1.31 15.59
CA ALA A 165 -15.11 0.38 16.02
C ALA A 165 -13.72 1.06 16.03
N PHE A 166 -13.41 1.84 14.99
CA PHE A 166 -12.19 2.66 14.97
C PHE A 166 -12.15 3.63 16.15
N GLN A 167 -13.29 4.27 16.48
CA GLN A 167 -13.41 5.14 17.63
C GLN A 167 -13.15 4.40 18.94
N GLU A 168 -13.72 3.21 19.13
CA GLU A 168 -13.49 2.39 20.34
C GLU A 168 -12.00 2.08 20.54
N TYR A 169 -11.27 1.74 19.48
CA TYR A 169 -9.84 1.46 19.59
C TYR A 169 -9.02 2.70 19.92
N VAL A 170 -9.32 3.83 19.30
CA VAL A 170 -8.64 5.10 19.60
C VAL A 170 -8.93 5.52 21.04
N SER A 171 -10.20 5.45 21.47
CA SER A 171 -10.62 5.77 22.85
C SER A 171 -10.00 4.86 23.92
N ALA A 172 -9.62 3.63 23.57
CA ALA A 172 -8.91 2.75 24.50
C ALA A 172 -7.50 3.26 24.86
N PHE A 173 -6.93 4.14 24.03
CA PHE A 173 -5.60 4.72 24.23
C PHE A 173 -5.61 6.23 24.52
N ASP A 174 -6.61 6.93 23.98
CA ASP A 174 -6.84 8.37 24.14
C ASP A 174 -8.35 8.64 24.21
N ASP A 175 -8.88 8.69 25.43
CA ASP A 175 -10.32 8.70 25.72
C ASP A 175 -11.03 10.01 25.36
N VAL A 176 -10.26 11.08 25.12
CA VAL A 176 -10.79 12.38 24.68
C VAL A 176 -10.75 12.56 23.16
N ALA A 177 -10.01 11.72 22.44
CA ALA A 177 -9.90 11.82 20.99
C ALA A 177 -11.21 11.43 20.29
N ALA A 178 -11.69 12.27 19.39
CA ALA A 178 -12.90 12.04 18.61
C ALA A 178 -12.59 11.96 17.11
N LEU A 179 -13.03 10.88 16.46
CA LEU A 179 -12.93 10.68 15.03
C LEU A 179 -14.07 11.42 14.31
N ASP A 180 -13.71 12.16 13.25
CA ASP A 180 -14.65 12.82 12.35
C ASP A 180 -15.17 11.84 11.27
N GLU A 181 -15.96 12.33 10.30
CA GLU A 181 -16.35 11.50 9.16
C GLU A 181 -15.12 10.96 8.38
N PRO A 182 -15.07 9.64 8.10
CA PRO A 182 -13.94 9.05 7.40
C PRO A 182 -13.90 9.51 5.95
N ARG A 183 -12.68 9.82 5.47
CA ARG A 183 -12.48 10.09 4.03
C ARG A 183 -12.53 8.82 3.21
N TRP A 184 -11.98 7.74 3.76
CA TRP A 184 -12.07 6.39 3.23
C TRP A 184 -11.63 5.39 4.29
N ALA A 185 -12.02 4.13 4.10
CA ALA A 185 -11.58 3.01 4.91
C ALA A 185 -11.36 1.77 4.04
N THR A 186 -10.48 0.88 4.47
CA THR A 186 -10.23 -0.41 3.81
C THR A 186 -9.86 -1.48 4.82
N LYS A 187 -10.09 -2.75 4.46
CA LYS A 187 -9.79 -3.92 5.27
C LYS A 187 -9.24 -5.03 4.37
N TRP A 188 -8.15 -5.65 4.78
CA TRP A 188 -7.51 -6.71 4.01
C TRP A 188 -6.82 -7.73 4.92
N ARG A 189 -6.74 -8.97 4.44
CA ARG A 189 -5.98 -10.03 5.11
C ARG A 189 -4.49 -9.82 4.86
N VAL A 190 -3.66 -10.26 5.79
CA VAL A 190 -2.21 -10.20 5.62
C VAL A 190 -1.74 -11.50 4.97
N TRP A 191 -0.98 -11.39 3.89
CA TRP A 191 -0.25 -12.50 3.31
C TRP A 191 1.15 -12.03 2.91
N LYS A 192 2.08 -12.98 2.91
CA LYS A 192 3.43 -12.77 2.42
C LYS A 192 3.66 -13.74 1.29
N ARG A 193 3.73 -13.24 0.07
CA ARG A 193 4.04 -14.01 -1.13
C ARG A 193 5.20 -13.38 -1.87
N MET A 194 5.97 -14.21 -2.55
CA MET A 194 7.10 -13.77 -3.36
C MET A 194 7.14 -14.60 -4.64
N THR A 195 7.53 -13.97 -5.74
CA THR A 195 7.71 -14.67 -6.98
C THR A 195 8.98 -15.54 -6.95
N SER A 196 8.94 -16.72 -7.56
CA SER A 196 10.11 -17.61 -7.62
C SER A 196 11.22 -17.10 -8.55
N SER A 197 10.90 -16.18 -9.46
CA SER A 197 11.88 -15.51 -10.32
C SER A 197 11.42 -14.11 -10.69
N TYR A 198 12.35 -13.15 -10.68
CA TYR A 198 12.11 -11.77 -11.11
C TYR A 198 12.35 -11.58 -12.62
N GLN A 199 12.84 -12.60 -13.31
CA GLN A 199 13.16 -12.55 -14.73
C GLN A 199 12.85 -13.88 -15.44
N SER A 200 12.31 -13.78 -16.65
CA SER A 200 12.21 -14.88 -17.61
C SER A 200 12.53 -14.38 -19.01
N GLY A 201 13.75 -14.64 -19.49
CA GLY A 201 14.24 -14.09 -20.76
C GLY A 201 14.25 -12.57 -20.74
N SER A 202 13.45 -11.97 -21.62
CA SER A 202 13.29 -10.52 -21.79
C SER A 202 12.07 -9.94 -21.07
N VAL A 203 11.48 -10.69 -20.14
CA VAL A 203 10.38 -10.26 -19.27
C VAL A 203 10.86 -10.20 -17.83
N PHE A 204 10.58 -9.09 -17.14
CA PHE A 204 10.95 -8.84 -15.74
C PHE A 204 9.73 -8.50 -14.89
N LEU A 205 9.85 -8.66 -13.57
CA LEU A 205 8.87 -8.23 -12.57
C LEU A 205 9.51 -7.23 -11.60
N ALA A 206 8.74 -6.21 -11.20
CA ALA A 206 9.17 -5.20 -10.24
C ALA A 206 7.98 -4.67 -9.42
N GLY A 207 8.17 -4.52 -8.11
CA GLY A 207 7.12 -4.07 -7.19
C GLY A 207 6.42 -5.24 -6.49
N ASP A 208 5.13 -5.03 -6.24
CA ASP A 208 4.21 -5.91 -5.50
C ASP A 208 4.00 -7.32 -6.09
#